data_AF-C1LJB3-F1
#
_entry.id   AF-C1LJB3-F1
#
_cell.length_a   1.000
_cell.length_b   1.000
_cell.length_c   1.000
_cell.angle_alpha   90.00
_cell.angle_beta   90.00
_cell.angle_gamma   90.00
#
_symmetry.space_group_name_H-M   'P 1'
#
loop_
_entity.id
_entity.type
_entity.pdbx_description
1 polymer ?
#
loop_
_entity_poly.entity_id
_entity_poly.type
_entity_poly.pdbx_seq_one_letter_code
_entity_poly.pdbx_strand_id
1 'polypeptide(L)' 'MLSAITLLCSLFLSTYAVTMEEGLKNPSKYIRYDTAPYYTWVHALISLCITFGTLTGFILSIHLVVYLSGSKKNRRSA' A
#
# COMPACT_ATOMS: atom_id res chain seq x y z
N MET A 1 17.66 -21.41 0.76
CA MET A 1 18.78 -20.54 1.19
C MET A 1 18.33 -19.09 1.39
N LEU A 2 17.55 -18.50 0.47
CA LEU A 2 16.98 -17.14 0.64
C LEU A 2 16.12 -16.95 1.91
N SER A 3 15.27 -17.93 2.25
CA SER A 3 14.36 -17.82 3.41
C SER A 3 15.07 -17.76 4.78
N ALA A 4 16.23 -18.42 4.89
CA ALA A 4 17.03 -18.40 6.12
C ALA A 4 17.78 -17.07 6.29
N ILE A 5 18.22 -16.46 5.19
CA ILE A 5 18.88 -15.14 5.17
C ILE A 5 17.88 -14.04 5.55
N THR A 6 16.64 -14.12 5.08
CA THR A 6 15.57 -13.18 5.49
C THR A 6 15.22 -13.30 6.97
N LEU A 7 15.18 -14.52 7.51
CA LEU A 7 14.95 -14.76 8.95
C LEU A 7 16.10 -14.21 9.80
N LEU A 8 17.35 -14.44 9.40
CA LEU A 8 18.53 -13.93 10.09
C LEU A 8 18.59 -12.40 10.06
N CYS A 9 18.26 -11.75 8.93
CA CYS A 9 18.18 -10.29 8.84
C CYS A 9 17.09 -9.71 9.75
N SER A 10 15.94 -10.38 9.89
CA SER A 10 14.86 -9.91 10.77
C SER A 10 15.23 -9.94 12.27
N LEU A 11 16.09 -10.87 12.67
CA LEU A 11 16.56 -11.00 14.06
C LEU A 11 17.60 -9.94 14.45
N PHE A 12 18.34 -9.37 13.49
CA PHE A 12 19.33 -8.32 13.72
C PHE A 12 18.78 -6.90 13.65
N LEU A 13 17.52 -6.71 13.24
CA LEU A 13 16.85 -5.42 13.39
C LEU A 13 16.47 -5.23 14.86
N SER A 14 17.41 -4.74 15.68
CA SER A 14 17.09 -4.11 16.95
C SER A 14 16.31 -2.83 16.67
N THR A 15 14.99 -2.95 16.56
CA THR A 15 14.08 -1.82 16.54
C THR A 15 13.96 -1.30 17.97
N TYR A 16 14.62 -0.19 18.27
CA TYR A 16 14.43 0.52 19.53
C TYR A 16 13.03 1.13 19.53
N ALA A 17 12.10 0.48 20.24
CA ALA A 17 10.78 1.03 20.50
C ALA A 17 10.92 2.15 21.53
N VAL A 18 10.85 3.39 21.09
CA VAL A 18 10.81 4.56 21.97
C VAL A 18 9.41 4.66 22.56
N THR A 19 9.30 4.84 23.88
CA THR A 19 8.01 5.03 24.53
C THR A 19 7.40 6.36 24.06
N MET A 20 6.06 6.41 23.95
CA MET A 20 5.37 7.61 23.47
C MET A 20 5.72 8.86 24.30
N GLU A 21 5.87 8.70 25.62
CA GLU A 21 6.26 9.77 26.54
C GLU A 21 7.65 10.34 26.23
N GLU A 22 8.58 9.49 25.80
CA GLU A 22 9.96 9.89 25.48
C GLU A 22 10.08 10.52 24.08
N GLY A 23 9.25 10.05 23.15
CA GLY A 23 9.11 10.66 21.81
C GLY A 23 8.52 12.07 21.85
N LEU A 24 7.57 12.33 22.74
CA LEU A 24 6.95 13.66 22.93
C LEU A 24 7.90 14.69 23.55
N LYS A 25 8.87 14.27 24.37
CA LYS A 25 9.84 15.16 25.03
C LYS A 25 10.88 15.74 24.08
N ASN A 26 11.17 15.07 22.96
CA ASN A 26 12.17 15.50 21.98
C ASN A 26 11.63 15.49 20.54
N PRO A 27 10.71 16.42 20.19
CA PRO A 27 10.01 16.44 18.90
C PRO A 27 10.91 16.73 17.69
N SER A 28 12.16 17.18 17.91
CA SER A 28 13.17 17.40 16.88
C SER A 28 13.99 16.15 16.54
N LYS A 29 14.03 15.16 17.45
CA LYS A 29 14.82 13.92 17.30
C LYS A 29 13.98 12.72 16.89
N TYR A 30 12.70 12.70 17.26
CA TYR A 30 11.78 11.59 17.01
C TYR A 30 10.70 12.00 15.99
N ILE A 31 10.20 11.01 15.26
CA ILE A 31 9.14 11.20 14.25
C ILE A 31 7.98 11.93 14.92
N ARG A 32 7.61 13.06 14.34
CA ARG A 32 6.50 13.89 14.82
C ARG A 32 5.23 13.06 14.67
N TYR A 33 4.75 12.51 15.77
CA TYR A 33 3.50 11.76 15.79
C TYR A 33 2.38 12.65 15.27
N ASP A 34 1.61 12.11 14.34
CA ASP A 34 0.42 12.80 13.86
C ASP A 34 -0.54 12.96 15.03
N THR A 35 -0.72 14.21 15.46
CA THR A 35 -1.63 14.61 16.53
C THR A 35 -2.95 15.11 15.96
N ALA A 36 -3.17 14.92 14.65
CA ALA A 36 -4.42 15.29 14.02
C ALA A 36 -5.59 14.54 14.68
N PRO A 37 -6.73 15.21 14.89
CA PRO A 37 -7.95 14.56 15.36
C PRO A 37 -8.34 13.41 14.43
N TYR A 38 -8.61 12.24 15.02
CA TYR A 38 -9.03 11.06 14.28
C TYR A 38 -10.45 11.26 13.73
N TYR A 39 -10.54 11.52 12.43
CA TYR A 39 -11.81 11.69 11.73
C TYR A 39 -12.21 10.39 11.03
N THR A 40 -13.12 9.64 11.63
CA THR A 40 -13.62 8.35 11.09
C THR A 40 -14.13 8.47 9.65
N TRP A 41 -14.76 9.60 9.29
CA TRP A 41 -15.28 9.84 7.95
C TRP A 41 -14.18 9.94 6.89
N VAL A 42 -13.02 10.53 7.23
CA VAL A 42 -11.88 10.66 6.32
C VAL A 42 -11.32 9.28 6.02
N HIS A 43 -11.14 8.46 7.06
CA HIS A 43 -10.69 7.08 6.90
C HIS A 43 -11.68 6.24 6.10
N ALA A 44 -12.99 6.41 6.33
CA ALA A 44 -14.04 5.75 5.57
C ALA A 44 -14.04 6.17 4.09
N LEU A 45 -13.84 7.46 3.80
CA LEU A 45 -13.78 7.97 2.44
C LEU A 45 -12.56 7.40 1.69
N ILE A 46 -11.40 7.41 2.34
CA ILE A 46 -10.16 6.89 1.76
C ILE A 46 -10.29 5.37 1.51
N SER A 47 -10.80 4.61 2.47
CA SER A 47 -10.97 3.16 2.32
C SER A 47 -11.96 2.80 1.21
N LEU A 48 -13.05 3.57 1.09
CA LEU A 48 -14.03 3.42 0.04
C LEU A 48 -13.41 3.73 -1.34
N CYS A 49 -12.68 4.84 -1.46
CA CYS A 49 -11.98 5.21 -2.68
C CYS A 49 -10.97 4.16 -3.12
N ILE A 50 -10.21 3.58 -2.19
CA ILE A 50 -9.26 2.50 -2.48
C ILE A 50 -9.99 1.25 -2.95
N THR A 51 -11.05 0.84 -2.23
CA THR A 51 -11.78 -0.40 -2.52
C THR A 51 -12.45 -0.35 -3.89
N PHE A 52 -13.22 0.71 -4.16
CA PHE A 52 -13.89 0.84 -5.46
C PHE A 52 -12.91 1.20 -6.58
N GLY A 53 -11.90 2.04 -6.31
CA GLY A 53 -10.88 2.38 -7.28
C GLY A 53 -10.09 1.17 -7.77
N THR A 54 -9.70 0.27 -6.86
CA THR A 54 -9.02 -0.98 -7.23
C THR A 54 -9.93 -1.93 -8.00
N LEU A 55 -11.20 -2.08 -7.59
CA LEU A 55 -12.17 -2.91 -8.30
C LEU A 55 -12.42 -2.40 -9.73
N THR A 56 -12.67 -1.10 -9.89
CA THR A 56 -12.87 -0.47 -11.19
C THR A 56 -11.62 -0.56 -12.06
N GLY A 57 -10.44 -0.28 -11.51
CA GLY A 57 -9.18 -0.40 -12.24
C GLY A 57 -8.92 -1.83 -12.74
N PHE A 58 -9.25 -2.84 -11.92
CA PHE A 58 -9.12 -4.23 -12.30
C PHE A 58 -10.06 -4.62 -13.45
N ILE A 59 -11.32 -4.22 -13.38
CA ILE A 59 -12.31 -4.45 -14.45
C ILE A 59 -11.86 -3.79 -15.75
N LEU A 60 -11.44 -2.52 -15.70
CA LEU A 60 -10.95 -1.79 -16.88
C LEU A 60 -9.70 -2.44 -17.47
N SER A 61 -8.79 -2.92 -16.62
CA SER A 61 -7.57 -3.61 -17.06
C SER A 61 -7.90 -4.91 -17.81
N ILE A 62 -8.82 -5.73 -17.29
CA ILE A 62 -9.31 -6.93 -17.99
C ILE A 62 -9.90 -6.54 -19.34
N HIS A 63 -10.78 -5.53 -19.36
CA HIS A 63 -11.44 -5.08 -20.58
C HIS A 63 -10.44 -4.57 -21.63
N LEU A 64 -9.41 -3.85 -21.19
CA LEU A 64 -8.30 -3.38 -22.03
C LEU A 64 -7.53 -4.57 -22.63
N VAL A 65 -7.18 -5.57 -21.82
CA VAL A 65 -6.46 -6.76 -22.28
C VAL A 65 -7.29 -7.55 -23.29
N VAL A 66 -8.58 -7.74 -23.03
CA VAL A 66 -9.50 -8.41 -23.95
C VAL A 66 -9.63 -7.62 -25.26
N TYR A 67 -9.77 -6.30 -25.19
CA TYR A 67 -9.82 -5.44 -26.36
C TYR A 67 -8.55 -5.55 -27.22
N LEU A 68 -7.38 -5.47 -26.59
CA LEU A 68 -6.09 -5.58 -27.29
C LEU A 68 -5.86 -7.00 -27.87
N SER A 69 -6.28 -8.04 -27.16
CA SER A 69 -6.16 -9.44 -27.61
C SER A 69 -7.13 -9.75 -28.77
N GLY A 70 -8.39 -9.32 -28.65
CA GLY A 70 -9.41 -9.45 -29.71
C GLY A 70 -9.08 -8.66 -30.97
N SER A 71 -8.50 -7.47 -30.82
CA SER A 71 -8.02 -6.64 -31.93
C SER A 71 -6.91 -7.32 -32.74
N LYS A 72 -6.06 -8.14 -32.09
CA LYS A 72 -5.06 -8.97 -32.78
C LYS A 72 -5.68 -10.12 -33.59
N LYS A 73 -6.77 -10.73 -33.13
CA LYS A 73 -7.44 -11.84 -33.83
C LYS A 73 -8.10 -11.39 -35.13
N ASN A 74 -8.74 -10.21 -35.14
CA ASN A 74 -9.43 -9.70 -36.34
C ASN A 74 -8.48 -9.30 -37.48
N ARG A 75 -7.20 -9.05 -37.20
CA ARG A 75 -6.20 -8.69 -38.23
C ARG A 75 -5.52 -9.89 -38.91
N ARG A 76 -5.75 -11.12 -38.46
CA ARG A 76 -5.18 -12.35 -39.07
C ARG A 76 -6.17 -13.14 -39.94
N SER A 77 -7.45 -12.76 -39.94
CA SER A 77 -8.50 -13.41 -40.76
C SER A 77 -9.02 -12.51 -41.90
N ALA A 78 -8.34 -11.39 -42.18
CA ALA A 78 -8.50 -10.58 -43.38
C ALA A 78 -7.16 -10.56 -44.12
#